data_AF-A0A8T3REE7-F1
#
_entry.id   AF-A0A8T3REE7-F1
#
_cell.length_a   1.000
_cell.length_b   1.000
_cell.length_c   1.000
_cell.angle_alpha   90.00
_cell.angle_beta   90.00
_cell.angle_gamma   90.00
#
_symmetry.space_group_name_H-M   'P 1'
#
loop_
_entity.id
_entity.type
_entity.pdbx_description
1 polymer ?
#
loop_
_entity_poly.entity_id
_entity_poly.type
_entity_poly.pdbx_seq_one_letter_code
_entity_poly.pdbx_strand_id
1 'polypeptide(L)'
;MCHPVAMANTRSALDLLRGVGLIVDGPARWEERVAGRGRGVYLIELPDAPEEAPIDPSLVRGWIERTPGLLLDGERPTPHRLAQRLASFWLPRVPVLFIGQAPRSIAGRIAAQQQTPLGIRRP
;
A
#
# COMPACT_ATOMS: atom_id res chain seq x y z
N MET A 1 -20.85 -7.82 -34.49
CA MET A 1 -20.98 -6.78 -33.45
C MET A 1 -20.03 -7.14 -32.33
N CYS A 2 -18.85 -6.53 -32.30
CA CYS A 2 -17.90 -6.74 -31.21
C CYS A 2 -18.30 -5.80 -30.07
N HIS A 3 -18.67 -6.37 -28.92
CA HIS A 3 -18.82 -5.58 -27.71
C HIS A 3 -17.47 -4.95 -27.35
N PRO A 4 -17.41 -3.66 -26.99
CA PRO A 4 -16.23 -3.14 -26.32
C PRO A 4 -16.14 -3.87 -24.98
N VAL A 5 -15.12 -4.72 -24.84
CA VAL A 5 -14.63 -5.12 -23.53
C VAL A 5 -14.35 -3.81 -22.80
N ALA A 6 -15.11 -3.53 -21.76
CA ALA A 6 -14.78 -2.44 -20.86
C ALA A 6 -13.35 -2.71 -20.38
N MET A 7 -12.37 -1.96 -20.91
CA MET A 7 -11.06 -1.92 -20.31
C MET A 7 -11.31 -1.57 -18.85
N ALA A 8 -10.96 -2.50 -17.95
CA ALA A 8 -10.92 -2.16 -16.54
C ALA A 8 -10.13 -0.85 -16.47
N ASN A 9 -10.77 0.20 -15.98
CA ASN A 9 -10.16 1.51 -15.91
C ASN A 9 -9.16 1.44 -14.77
N THR A 10 -8.01 0.81 -15.05
CA THR A 10 -6.89 0.64 -14.12
C THR A 10 -6.26 2.01 -13.95
N ARG A 11 -6.93 2.88 -13.21
CA ARG A 11 -6.44 4.23 -12.93
C ARG A 11 -5.20 4.12 -12.08
N SER A 12 -4.09 4.67 -12.58
CA SER A 12 -2.88 4.82 -11.79
C SER A 12 -3.10 5.80 -10.65
N ALA A 13 -2.20 5.79 -9.67
CA ALA A 13 -2.13 6.80 -8.63
C ALA A 13 -2.07 8.23 -9.21
N LEU A 14 -1.33 8.41 -10.31
CA LEU A 14 -1.20 9.68 -11.01
C LEU A 14 -2.55 10.15 -11.59
N ASP A 15 -3.32 9.24 -12.21
CA ASP A 15 -4.63 9.54 -12.77
C ASP A 15 -5.63 9.95 -11.70
N LEU A 16 -5.61 9.26 -10.55
CA LEU A 16 -6.49 9.59 -9.42
C LEU A 16 -6.17 10.97 -8.84
N LEU A 17 -4.90 11.28 -8.62
CA LEU A 17 -4.47 12.57 -8.07
C LEU A 17 -4.81 13.73 -9.04
N ARG A 18 -4.56 13.56 -10.33
CA ARG A 18 -4.93 14.56 -11.35
C ARG A 18 -6.44 14.71 -11.47
N GLY A 19 -7.18 13.61 -11.37
CA GLY A 19 -8.63 13.59 -11.44
C GLY A 19 -9.31 14.42 -10.35
N VAL A 20 -8.64 14.65 -9.22
CA VAL A 20 -9.11 15.52 -8.13
C VAL A 20 -8.44 16.90 -8.12
N GLY A 21 -7.72 17.26 -9.18
CA GLY A 21 -7.13 18.59 -9.37
C GLY A 21 -5.83 18.81 -8.59
N LEU A 22 -5.15 17.76 -8.14
CA LEU A 22 -3.86 17.89 -7.45
C LEU A 22 -2.69 17.98 -8.44
N ILE A 23 -1.70 18.79 -8.08
CA ILE A 23 -0.39 18.85 -8.72
C ILE A 23 0.48 17.74 -8.10
N VAL A 24 1.21 16.99 -8.93
CA VAL A 24 1.92 15.78 -8.51
C VAL A 24 3.43 15.96 -8.69
N ASP A 25 4.19 15.82 -7.61
CA ASP A 25 5.67 15.93 -7.55
C ASP A 25 6.39 14.58 -7.81
N GLY A 26 5.70 13.60 -8.40
CA GLY A 26 6.16 12.22 -8.65
C GLY A 26 6.07 11.79 -10.12
N PRO A 27 6.27 10.49 -10.44
CA PRO A 27 6.46 9.36 -9.53
C PRO A 27 7.89 9.24 -8.98
N ALA A 28 8.04 8.47 -7.91
CA ALA A 28 9.32 7.99 -7.40
C ALA A 28 9.21 6.48 -7.16
N ARG A 29 10.28 5.71 -7.40
CA ARG A 29 10.24 4.28 -7.08
C ARG A 29 10.25 4.06 -5.58
N TRP A 30 9.77 2.89 -5.15
CA TRP A 30 9.99 2.46 -3.77
C TRP A 30 11.49 2.46 -3.47
N GLU A 31 11.88 2.88 -2.27
CA GLU A 31 13.27 3.09 -1.81
C GLU A 31 14.03 4.27 -2.44
N GLU A 32 13.49 4.93 -3.47
CA GLU A 32 14.02 6.19 -3.98
C GLU A 32 13.59 7.38 -3.12
N ARG A 33 14.40 8.45 -3.17
CA ARG A 33 14.10 9.69 -2.45
C ARG A 33 12.96 10.45 -3.14
N VAL A 34 11.90 10.73 -2.39
CA VAL A 34 10.78 11.54 -2.85
C VAL A 34 11.08 13.04 -2.73
N ALA A 35 10.74 13.81 -3.77
CA ALA A 35 10.97 15.26 -3.82
C ALA A 35 10.01 16.08 -2.94
N GLY A 36 8.78 15.60 -2.69
CA GLY A 36 7.73 16.33 -1.97
C GLY A 36 8.09 16.62 -0.51
N ARG A 37 8.60 17.83 -0.23
CA ARG A 37 9.05 18.23 1.13
C ARG A 37 7.95 18.77 2.04
N GLY A 38 6.81 19.18 1.47
CA GLY A 38 5.68 19.77 2.20
C GLY A 38 4.61 18.76 2.64
N ARG A 39 3.54 19.28 3.27
CA ARG A 39 2.32 18.55 3.62
C ARG A 39 1.52 18.17 2.37
N GLY A 40 0.75 17.08 2.44
CA GLY A 40 -0.16 16.69 1.35
C GLY A 40 -0.58 15.22 1.41
N VAL A 41 -1.06 14.73 0.28
CA VAL A 41 -1.50 13.34 0.07
C VAL A 41 -0.50 12.63 -0.84
N TYR A 42 -0.26 11.35 -0.59
CA TYR A 42 0.56 10.49 -1.43
C TYR A 42 -0.13 9.14 -1.63
N LEU A 43 0.10 8.54 -2.79
CA LEU A 43 -0.38 7.22 -3.14
C LEU A 43 0.82 6.30 -3.39
N ILE A 44 0.69 5.04 -3.00
CA ILE A 44 1.64 3.97 -3.33
C ILE A 44 0.89 3.01 -4.25
N GLU A 45 1.50 2.68 -5.38
CA GLU A 45 0.97 1.72 -6.34
C GLU A 45 1.96 0.58 -6.59
N LEU A 46 1.42 -0.57 -6.95
CA LEU A 46 2.17 -1.71 -7.47
C LEU A 46 2.50 -1.49 -8.95
N PRO A 47 3.58 -2.11 -9.46
CA PRO A 47 3.96 -2.01 -10.88
C PRO A 47 2.93 -2.67 -11.82
N ASP A 48 2.05 -3.52 -11.28
CA ASP A 48 0.95 -4.16 -12.00
C ASP A 48 -0.29 -4.18 -11.10
N ALA A 49 -1.42 -4.63 -11.64
CA ALA A 49 -2.71 -4.71 -10.96
C ALA A 49 -3.10 -6.18 -10.73
N PRO A 50 -2.48 -6.88 -9.76
CA PRO A 50 -2.68 -8.31 -9.61
C PRO A 50 -4.11 -8.65 -9.17
N GLU A 51 -4.62 -9.77 -9.68
CA GLU A 51 -5.93 -10.30 -9.31
C GLU A 51 -5.95 -10.72 -7.83
N GLU A 52 -4.86 -11.34 -7.36
CA GLU A 52 -4.68 -11.81 -6.00
C GLU A 52 -3.70 -10.95 -5.20
N ALA A 53 -3.88 -10.89 -3.88
CA ALA A 53 -3.00 -10.14 -2.99
C ALA A 53 -1.58 -10.77 -2.98
N PRO A 54 -0.52 -10.02 -3.33
CA PRO A 54 0.85 -10.54 -3.36
C PRO A 54 1.47 -10.57 -1.95
N ILE A 55 0.90 -11.38 -1.04
CA ILE A 55 1.32 -11.46 0.37
C ILE A 55 2.33 -12.60 0.54
N ASP A 56 3.55 -12.27 1.00
CA ASP A 56 4.55 -13.27 1.37
C ASP A 56 4.30 -13.81 2.80
N PRO A 57 3.98 -15.11 2.97
CA PRO A 57 3.75 -15.72 4.28
C PRO A 57 4.96 -15.63 5.23
N SER A 58 6.18 -15.53 4.70
CA SER A 58 7.42 -15.44 5.47
C SER A 58 7.54 -14.06 6.14
N LEU A 59 7.17 -12.99 5.43
CA LEU A 59 7.09 -11.64 6.01
C LEU A 59 5.99 -11.55 7.08
N VAL A 60 4.85 -12.21 6.85
CA VAL A 60 3.76 -12.30 7.82
C VAL A 60 4.19 -13.04 9.09
N ARG A 61 4.93 -14.15 8.96
CA ARG A 61 5.53 -14.85 10.10
C ARG A 61 6.44 -13.93 10.91
N GLY A 62 7.38 -13.25 10.25
CA GLY A 62 8.28 -12.32 10.90
C GLY A 62 7.55 -11.16 11.60
N TRP A 63 6.42 -10.70 11.04
CA TRP A 63 5.56 -9.72 11.69
C TRP A 63 4.94 -10.27 12.99
N ILE A 64 4.36 -11.47 12.97
CA ILE A 64 3.76 -12.12 14.16
C ILE A 64 4.81 -12.33 15.26
N GLU A 65 6.04 -12.67 14.88
CA GLU A 65 7.16 -12.84 15.82
C GLU A 65 7.55 -11.51 16.47
N ARG A 66 7.63 -10.43 15.70
CA ARG A 66 7.94 -9.07 16.21
C ARG A 66 6.81 -8.42 17.00
N THR A 67 5.59 -8.97 16.94
CA THR A 67 4.41 -8.40 17.60
C THR A 67 3.76 -9.42 18.55
N PRO A 68 4.35 -9.71 19.73
CA PRO A 68 3.85 -10.77 20.62
C PRO A 68 2.40 -10.59 21.09
N GLY A 69 1.92 -9.34 21.17
CA GLY A 69 0.54 -9.00 21.53
C GLY A 69 -0.45 -8.93 20.37
N LEU A 70 -0.06 -9.33 19.16
CA LEU A 70 -0.97 -9.34 18.01
C LEU A 70 -2.03 -10.42 18.16
N LEU A 71 -3.29 -10.00 18.19
CA LEU A 71 -4.46 -10.88 18.19
C LEU A 71 -5.31 -10.60 16.95
N LEU A 72 -5.86 -11.67 16.38
CA LEU A 72 -6.88 -11.66 15.34
C LEU A 72 -8.12 -12.34 15.91
N ASP A 73 -9.23 -11.61 16.00
CA ASP A 73 -10.48 -12.11 16.60
C ASP A 73 -10.31 -12.67 18.03
N GLY A 74 -9.37 -12.11 18.80
CA GLY A 74 -9.09 -12.50 20.19
C GLY A 74 -8.02 -13.58 20.35
N GLU A 75 -7.54 -14.21 19.28
CA GLU A 75 -6.52 -15.26 19.33
C GLU A 75 -5.24 -14.86 18.60
N ARG A 76 -4.11 -15.46 18.99
CA ARG A 76 -2.86 -15.24 18.26
C ARG A 76 -2.94 -15.91 16.88
N PRO A 77 -2.85 -15.16 15.76
CA PRO A 77 -3.05 -15.75 14.45
C PRO A 77 -1.86 -16.62 14.03
N THR A 78 -2.13 -17.65 13.22
CA THR A 78 -1.10 -18.28 12.39
C THR A 78 -0.74 -17.39 11.20
N PRO A 79 0.44 -17.56 10.56
CA PRO A 79 0.80 -16.80 9.37
C PRO A 79 -0.25 -16.92 8.25
N HIS A 80 -0.81 -18.11 8.05
CA HIS A 80 -1.85 -18.34 7.04
C HIS A 80 -3.15 -17.60 7.35
N ARG A 81 -3.63 -17.65 8.60
CA ARG A 81 -4.86 -16.95 9.01
C ARG A 81 -4.73 -15.44 8.88
N LEU A 82 -3.58 -14.90 9.28
CA LEU A 82 -3.32 -13.46 9.12
C LEU A 82 -3.22 -13.08 7.64
N ALA A 83 -2.51 -13.85 6.81
CA ALA A 83 -2.42 -13.60 5.38
C ALA A 83 -3.81 -13.62 4.70
N GLN A 84 -4.65 -14.59 5.03
CA GLN A 84 -6.04 -14.66 4.54
C GLN A 84 -6.85 -13.43 4.95
N ARG A 85 -6.71 -12.97 6.20
CA ARG A 85 -7.40 -11.76 6.66
C ARG A 85 -6.90 -10.51 5.93
N LEU A 86 -5.61 -10.41 5.66
CA LEU A 86 -5.07 -9.29 4.88
C LEU A 86 -5.58 -9.33 3.43
N ALA A 87 -5.58 -10.52 2.82
CA ALA A 87 -6.07 -10.75 1.47
C ALA A 87 -7.56 -10.41 1.30
N SER A 88 -8.39 -10.56 2.34
CA SER A 88 -9.82 -10.21 2.25
C SER A 88 -10.09 -8.72 2.04
N PHE A 89 -9.09 -7.85 2.28
CA PHE A 89 -9.17 -6.42 1.98
C PHE A 89 -8.63 -6.06 0.59
N TRP A 90 -8.16 -7.04 -0.19
CA TRP A 90 -7.57 -6.82 -1.50
C TRP A 90 -8.62 -6.38 -2.53
N LEU A 91 -8.25 -5.41 -3.36
CA LEU A 91 -9.06 -4.98 -4.49
C LEU A 91 -8.42 -5.55 -5.77
N PRO A 92 -9.07 -6.52 -6.44
CA PRO A 92 -8.48 -7.16 -7.62
C PRO A 92 -8.38 -6.15 -8.77
N ARG A 93 -7.29 -6.23 -9.55
CA ARG A 93 -7.06 -5.40 -10.74
C ARG A 93 -7.02 -3.89 -10.46
N VAL A 94 -6.67 -3.51 -9.24
CA VAL A 94 -6.38 -2.12 -8.84
C VAL A 94 -4.92 -2.02 -8.40
N PRO A 95 -4.08 -1.20 -9.05
CA PRO A 95 -2.66 -1.12 -8.72
C PRO A 95 -2.40 -0.27 -7.48
N VAL A 96 -3.33 0.63 -7.11
CA VAL A 96 -3.20 1.50 -5.95
C VAL A 96 -3.34 0.67 -4.67
N LEU A 97 -2.24 0.57 -3.92
CA LEU A 97 -2.13 -0.22 -2.71
C LEU A 97 -2.50 0.59 -1.46
N PHE A 98 -2.11 1.87 -1.42
CA PHE A 98 -2.23 2.68 -0.21
C PHE A 98 -2.40 4.15 -0.53
N ILE A 99 -3.25 4.83 0.25
CA ILE A 99 -3.44 6.28 0.22
C ILE A 99 -3.07 6.82 1.60
N GLY A 100 -2.09 7.71 1.63
CA GLY A 100 -1.59 8.32 2.86
C GLY A 100 -1.73 9.84 2.85
N GLN A 101 -1.87 10.42 4.04
CA GLN A 101 -1.74 11.86 4.26
C GLN A 101 -0.51 12.14 5.13
N ALA A 102 0.22 13.19 4.80
CA ALA A 102 1.38 13.65 5.53
C ALA A 102 1.15 15.09 6.04
N PRO A 103 1.01 15.29 7.36
CA PRO A 103 0.69 16.62 7.92
C PRO A 103 1.89 17.59 7.91
N ARG A 104 3.12 17.06 7.78
CA ARG A 104 4.37 17.84 7.81
C ARG A 104 5.18 17.72 6.52
N SER A 105 5.54 16.49 6.14
CA SER A 105 6.39 16.21 4.99
C SER A 105 6.05 14.87 4.37
N ILE A 106 5.70 14.86 3.08
CA ILE A 106 5.48 13.63 2.31
C ILE A 106 6.76 12.79 2.28
N ALA A 107 7.89 13.39 1.90
CA ALA A 107 9.18 12.70 1.84
C ALA A 107 9.57 12.10 3.20
N GLY A 108 9.40 12.86 4.29
CA GLY A 108 9.65 12.35 5.64
C GLY A 108 8.74 11.18 6.02
N ARG A 109 7.46 11.23 5.62
CA ARG A 109 6.50 10.15 5.91
C ARG A 109 6.81 8.88 5.13
N ILE A 110 7.14 8.99 3.84
CA ILE A 110 7.49 7.84 3.00
C ILE A 110 8.81 7.22 3.47
N ALA A 111 9.82 8.03 3.79
CA ALA A 111 11.09 7.54 4.34
C ALA A 111 10.89 6.76 5.64
N ALA A 112 10.03 7.26 6.55
CA ALA A 112 9.69 6.55 7.78
C ALA A 112 9.01 5.20 7.50
N GLN A 113 8.10 5.14 6.51
CA GLN A 113 7.47 3.87 6.10
C GLN A 113 8.47 2.87 5.53
N GLN A 114 9.42 3.32 4.70
CA GLN A 114 10.46 2.47 4.12
C GLN A 114 11.42 1.91 5.18
N GLN A 115 11.76 2.71 6.19
CA GLN A 115 12.74 2.35 7.22
C GLN A 115 12.14 1.52 8.36
N THR A 116 10.82 1.54 8.53
CA THR A 116 10.16 0.89 9.67
C THR A 116 9.86 -0.56 9.34
N PRO A 117 10.47 -1.54 10.03
CA PRO A 117 10.16 -2.93 9.80
C PRO A 117 8.70 -3.24 10.11
N LEU A 118 8.09 -4.13 9.32
CA LEU A 118 6.73 -4.62 9.57
C LEU A 118 6.59 -5.14 11.01
N GLY A 119 5.57 -4.69 11.73
CA GLY A 119 5.32 -5.06 13.14
C GLY A 119 5.83 -4.07 14.17
N ILE A 120 6.63 -3.08 13.78
CA ILE A 120 6.96 -1.96 14.67
C ILE A 120 5.79 -0.98 14.71
N ARG A 121 5.32 -0.64 15.91
CA ARG A 121 4.07 0.10 16.15
C ARG A 121 4.02 1.49 15.50
N ARG A 122 5.16 2.15 15.30
CA ARG A 122 5.22 3.52 14.77
C ARG A 122 6.37 3.69 13.79
N PRO A 123 6.07 4.00 12.51
CA PRO A 123 6.95 4.77 11.65
C PRO A 123 6.92 6.27 11.98
#